data_AF-A0A2K3MK41-F1
#
_entry.id   AF-A0A2K3MK41-F1
#
_cell.length_a   1.000
_cell.length_b   1.000
_cell.length_c   1.000
_cell.angle_alpha   90.00
_cell.angle_beta   90.00
_cell.angle_gamma   90.00
#
_symmetry.space_group_name_H-M   'P 1'
#
loop_
_entity.id
_entity.type
_entity.pdbx_description
1 polymer ?
#
loop_
_entity_poly.entity_id
_entity_poly.type
_entity_poly.pdbx_seq_one_letter_code
_entity_poly.pdbx_strand_id
1 'polypeptide(L)'
;MFGSVLCYVTLRLLGEGPNDGEGEMEKGRDWILEHGGATYITSWGKMWLSVLGVFEWSGNNPLPPEIWLLPYMLPFHPGKQELFDFMMVYLPMSYLYAKRFVGPITPTILSLRKELFTVPYHDIDWNQARNLCAKVSETA
;
A
#
# COMPACT_ATOMS: atom_id res chain seq x y z
N MET A 1 -10.70 2.98 -3.87
CA MET A 1 -9.75 2.00 -3.29
C MET A 1 -8.66 2.66 -2.47
N PHE A 2 -7.77 3.48 -3.05
CA PHE A 2 -6.66 4.13 -2.31
C PHE A 2 -7.11 4.96 -1.09
N GLY A 3 -7.99 5.93 -1.29
CA GLY A 3 -8.50 6.78 -0.20
C GLY A 3 -9.24 5.97 0.86
N SER A 4 -10.21 5.14 0.45
CA SER A 4 -11.03 4.36 1.37
C SER A 4 -10.20 3.43 2.27
N VAL A 5 -9.23 2.70 1.71
CA VAL A 5 -8.38 1.79 2.49
C VAL A 5 -7.49 2.56 3.47
N LEU A 6 -6.85 3.66 3.03
CA LEU A 6 -5.99 4.45 3.92
C LEU A 6 -6.78 5.16 5.01
N CYS A 7 -7.95 5.72 4.70
CA CYS A 7 -8.83 6.32 5.70
C CYS A 7 -9.30 5.28 6.71
N TYR A 8 -9.75 4.11 6.26
CA TYR A 8 -10.16 3.02 7.15
C TYR A 8 -9.02 2.60 8.09
N VAL A 9 -7.83 2.34 7.54
CA VAL A 9 -6.64 1.99 8.34
C VAL A 9 -6.29 3.10 9.33
N THR A 10 -6.37 4.36 8.92
CA THR A 10 -6.10 5.51 9.79
C THR A 10 -7.07 5.55 10.97
N LEU A 11 -8.37 5.38 10.72
CA LEU A 11 -9.38 5.33 11.78
C LEU A 11 -9.14 4.17 12.75
N ARG A 12 -8.80 2.98 12.23
CA ARG A 12 -8.44 1.82 13.07
C ARG A 12 -7.19 2.07 13.92
N LEU A 13 -6.21 2.83 13.41
CA LEU A 13 -5.02 3.23 14.17
C LEU A 13 -5.30 4.33 15.20
N LEU A 14 -6.30 5.19 14.96
CA LEU A 14 -6.75 6.21 15.92
C LEU A 14 -7.57 5.63 17.08
N GLY A 15 -7.97 4.36 17.00
CA GLY A 15 -8.64 3.64 18.08
C GLY A 15 -10.09 3.26 17.78
N GLU A 16 -10.64 3.66 16.63
CA GLU A 16 -11.97 3.24 16.19
C GLU A 16 -12.00 1.73 15.96
N GLY A 17 -12.99 1.05 16.53
CA GLY A 17 -13.31 -0.35 16.33
C GLY A 17 -13.77 -0.66 14.89
N PRO A 18 -13.78 -1.94 14.48
CA PRO A 18 -14.26 -2.33 13.16
C PRO A 18 -15.78 -2.13 12.98
N ASN A 19 -16.52 -2.03 14.10
CA ASN A 19 -17.98 -1.85 14.14
C ASN A 19 -18.37 -0.51 14.82
N ASP A 20 -17.41 0.40 14.99
CA ASP A 20 -17.66 1.69 15.65
C ASP A 20 -18.18 2.74 14.63
N GLY A 21 -18.51 3.93 15.11
CA GLY A 21 -18.99 5.03 14.27
C GLY A 21 -20.38 4.81 13.68
N GLU A 22 -21.31 4.23 14.44
CA GLU A 22 -22.71 4.00 14.03
C GLU A 22 -22.87 3.24 12.69
N GLY A 23 -21.92 2.35 12.37
CA GLY A 23 -21.91 1.53 11.17
C GLY A 23 -21.16 2.11 9.97
N GLU A 24 -20.54 3.30 10.11
CA GLU A 24 -19.73 3.89 9.03
C GLU A 24 -18.45 3.08 8.75
N MET A 25 -17.82 2.52 9.80
CA MET A 25 -16.67 1.63 9.65
C MET A 25 -17.04 0.34 8.89
N GLU A 26 -18.19 -0.24 9.20
CA GLU A 26 -18.70 -1.42 8.51
C GLU A 26 -18.98 -1.13 7.03
N LYS A 27 -19.68 -0.04 6.72
CA LYS A 27 -19.90 0.40 5.33
C LYS A 27 -18.59 0.60 4.57
N GLY A 28 -17.60 1.23 5.20
CA GLY A 28 -16.28 1.45 4.61
C GLY A 28 -15.55 0.14 4.32
N ARG A 29 -15.57 -0.80 5.26
CA ARG A 29 -14.99 -2.14 5.10
C ARG A 29 -15.68 -2.93 4.00
N ASP A 30 -17.01 -2.96 4.01
CA ASP A 30 -17.81 -3.72 3.06
C ASP A 30 -17.59 -3.18 1.64
N TRP A 31 -17.56 -1.85 1.47
CA TRP A 31 -17.20 -1.23 0.20
C TRP A 31 -15.79 -1.63 -0.28
N ILE A 32 -14.80 -1.68 0.62
CA ILE A 32 -13.43 -2.12 0.28
C ILE A 32 -13.46 -3.58 -0.21
N LEU A 33 -14.17 -4.46 0.49
CA LEU A 33 -14.24 -5.88 0.15
C LEU A 33 -14.98 -6.14 -1.17
N GLU A 34 -16.10 -5.46 -1.41
CA GLU A 34 -16.87 -5.55 -2.66
C GLU A 34 -16.05 -5.14 -3.89
N HIS A 35 -15.12 -4.20 -3.72
CA HIS A 35 -14.26 -3.72 -4.80
C HIS A 35 -12.93 -4.50 -4.93
N GLY A 36 -12.85 -5.69 -4.33
CA GLY A 36 -11.73 -6.62 -4.45
C GLY A 36 -10.72 -6.57 -3.30
N GLY A 37 -10.93 -5.71 -2.30
CA GLY A 37 -10.08 -5.58 -1.12
C GLY A 37 -8.79 -4.78 -1.35
N ALA A 38 -7.95 -4.75 -0.33
CA ALA A 38 -6.70 -4.00 -0.33
C ALA A 38 -5.64 -4.54 -1.33
N THR A 39 -5.84 -5.70 -1.96
CA THR A 39 -4.99 -6.19 -3.05
C THR A 39 -5.02 -5.27 -4.29
N TYR A 40 -6.13 -4.56 -4.51
CA TYR A 40 -6.33 -3.62 -5.62
C TYR A 40 -5.94 -2.18 -5.30
N ILE A 41 -5.32 -1.92 -4.14
CA ILE A 41 -4.83 -0.59 -3.79
C ILE A 41 -3.71 -0.15 -4.75
N THR A 42 -3.50 1.16 -4.89
CA THR A 42 -2.43 1.73 -5.74
C THR A 42 -1.05 1.35 -5.21
N SER A 43 -0.01 1.48 -6.05
CA SER A 43 1.38 1.19 -5.67
C SER A 43 1.84 1.94 -4.42
N TRP A 44 1.50 3.22 -4.28
CA TRP A 44 1.77 4.00 -3.07
C TRP A 44 1.02 3.48 -1.85
N GLY A 45 -0.22 3.03 -2.02
CA GLY A 45 -0.98 2.41 -0.93
C GLY A 45 -0.34 1.10 -0.46
N LYS A 46 0.09 0.25 -1.39
CA LYS A 46 0.79 -1.01 -1.08
C LYS A 46 2.06 -0.74 -0.26
N MET A 47 2.82 0.27 -0.65
CA MET A 47 4.03 0.70 0.08
C MET A 47 3.72 1.03 1.54
N TRP A 48 2.75 1.91 1.80
CA TRP A 48 2.39 2.31 3.16
C TRP A 48 1.81 1.16 4.00
N LEU A 49 0.96 0.32 3.40
CA LEU A 49 0.45 -0.87 4.10
C LEU A 49 1.54 -1.90 4.41
N SER A 50 2.60 -1.96 3.59
CA SER A 50 3.74 -2.85 3.82
C SER A 50 4.65 -2.35 4.93
N VAL A 51 4.89 -1.04 4.97
CA VAL A 51 5.58 -0.39 6.10
C VAL A 51 4.82 -0.63 7.41
N LEU A 52 3.48 -0.56 7.38
CA LEU A 52 2.64 -0.86 8.55
C LEU A 52 2.64 -2.36 8.92
N GLY A 53 2.98 -3.25 7.98
CA GLY A 53 2.94 -4.70 8.18
C GLY A 53 1.57 -5.34 7.94
N VAL A 54 0.65 -4.64 7.29
CA VAL A 54 -0.65 -5.20 6.88
C VAL A 54 -0.58 -5.87 5.50
N PHE A 55 0.44 -5.55 4.70
CA PHE A 55 0.63 -6.04 3.34
C PHE A 55 2.05 -6.61 3.17
N GLU A 56 2.21 -7.68 2.41
CA GLU A 56 3.52 -8.31 2.23
C GLU A 56 4.37 -7.57 1.20
N TRP A 57 5.65 -7.36 1.51
CA TRP A 57 6.58 -6.65 0.63
C TRP A 57 6.74 -7.27 -0.77
N SER A 58 6.52 -8.59 -0.90
CA SER A 58 6.54 -9.33 -2.16
C SER A 58 5.47 -8.85 -3.16
N GLY A 59 4.36 -8.29 -2.67
CA GLY A 59 3.30 -7.73 -3.50
C GLY A 59 3.52 -6.28 -3.92
N ASN A 60 4.69 -5.71 -3.66
CA ASN A 60 5.08 -4.41 -4.20
C ASN A 60 5.97 -4.60 -5.44
N ASN A 61 5.82 -3.68 -6.39
CA ASN A 61 6.78 -3.57 -7.49
C ASN A 61 8.15 -3.16 -6.94
N PRO A 62 9.25 -3.69 -7.49
CA PRO A 62 10.59 -3.34 -7.05
C PRO A 62 10.85 -1.85 -7.21
N LEU A 63 11.37 -1.24 -6.14
CA LEU A 63 11.87 0.13 -6.11
C LEU A 63 13.39 0.07 -5.94
N PRO A 64 14.15 -0.23 -7.02
CA PRO A 64 15.58 -0.47 -6.92
C PRO A 64 16.34 0.82 -6.54
N PRO A 65 16.97 0.90 -5.36
CA PRO A 65 17.83 2.04 -5.00
C PRO A 65 19.08 2.12 -5.90
N GLU A 66 19.42 1.05 -6.63
CA GLU A 66 20.58 0.99 -7.52
C GLU A 66 20.50 1.96 -8.70
N ILE A 67 19.30 2.48 -9.02
CA ILE A 67 19.13 3.49 -10.07
C ILE A 67 19.93 4.78 -9.78
N TRP A 68 20.24 5.04 -8.51
CA TRP A 68 21.08 6.15 -8.07
C TRP A 68 22.58 5.96 -8.32
N LEU A 69 23.02 4.73 -8.59
CA LEU A 69 24.41 4.41 -8.93
C LEU A 69 24.70 4.56 -10.42
N LEU A 70 23.68 4.83 -11.23
CA LEU A 70 23.83 4.97 -12.68
C LEU A 70 24.66 6.22 -13.03
N PRO A 71 25.35 6.23 -14.18
CA PRO A 71 26.04 7.43 -14.65
C PRO A 71 25.05 8.56 -14.95
N TYR A 72 25.39 9.79 -14.56
CA TYR A 72 24.56 11.00 -14.79
C TYR A 72 24.23 11.24 -16.28
N MET A 73 25.03 10.67 -17.19
CA MET A 73 24.85 10.77 -18.64
C MET A 73 23.53 10.14 -19.11
N LEU A 74 23.00 9.14 -18.40
CA LEU A 74 21.77 8.46 -18.80
C LEU A 74 20.54 9.37 -18.67
N PRO A 75 19.56 9.29 -19.58
CA PRO A 75 18.36 10.12 -19.56
C PRO A 75 17.47 9.86 -18.33
N PHE A 76 17.54 8.65 -17.76
CA PHE A 76 16.75 8.24 -16.59
C PHE A 76 17.48 8.41 -15.26
N HIS A 77 18.58 9.16 -15.24
CA HIS A 77 19.32 9.38 -14.00
C HIS A 77 18.48 10.21 -13.00
N PRO A 78 18.28 9.74 -11.75
CA PRO A 78 17.42 10.39 -10.75
C PRO A 78 17.76 11.86 -10.46
N GLY A 79 19.04 12.23 -10.59
CA GLY A 79 19.54 13.60 -10.33
C GLY A 79 19.30 14.61 -11.46
N LYS A 80 18.59 14.26 -12.54
CA LYS A 80 18.17 15.25 -13.56
C LYS A 80 16.94 16.01 -13.08
N GLN A 81 16.89 17.30 -13.41
CA GLN A 81 15.92 18.26 -12.86
C GLN A 81 14.45 17.86 -13.12
N GLU A 82 14.19 17.14 -14.23
CA GLU A 82 12.87 16.64 -14.62
C GLU A 82 12.34 15.50 -13.73
N LEU A 83 13.23 14.74 -13.07
CA LEU A 83 12.89 13.61 -12.21
C LEU A 83 13.12 13.92 -10.72
N PHE A 84 13.83 15.00 -10.40
CA PHE A 84 14.28 15.33 -9.05
C PHE A 84 13.12 15.36 -8.03
N ASP A 85 12.01 16.02 -8.36
CA ASP A 85 10.85 16.13 -7.46
C ASP A 85 10.21 14.77 -7.16
N PHE A 86 10.09 13.89 -8.16
CA PHE A 86 9.64 12.52 -7.94
C PHE A 86 10.65 11.74 -7.11
N MET A 87 11.95 11.95 -7.36
CA MET A 87 13.02 11.21 -6.70
C MET A 87 13.19 11.56 -5.22
N MET A 88 12.79 12.76 -4.78
CA MET A 88 12.74 13.13 -3.36
C MET A 88 11.82 12.20 -2.55
N VAL A 89 10.73 11.70 -3.15
CA VAL A 89 9.80 10.75 -2.51
C VAL A 89 10.27 9.31 -2.71
N TYR A 90 10.78 8.97 -3.90
CA TYR A 90 11.22 7.61 -4.22
C TYR A 90 12.51 7.19 -3.50
N LEU A 91 13.39 8.14 -3.14
CA LEU A 91 14.61 7.83 -2.39
C LEU A 91 14.33 7.18 -1.02
N PRO A 92 13.57 7.81 -0.09
CA PRO A 92 13.25 7.16 1.18
C PRO A 92 12.40 5.90 0.98
N MET A 93 11.52 5.86 -0.03
CA MET A 93 10.73 4.66 -0.31
C MET A 93 11.59 3.48 -0.77
N SER A 94 12.58 3.70 -1.66
CA SER A 94 13.48 2.64 -2.11
C SER A 94 14.37 2.13 -0.97
N TYR A 95 14.80 3.01 -0.06
CA TYR A 95 15.51 2.60 1.15
C TYR A 95 14.67 1.69 2.05
N LEU A 96 13.41 2.07 2.31
CA LEU A 96 12.48 1.25 3.10
C LEU A 96 12.17 -0.09 2.42
N TYR A 97 12.01 -0.09 1.10
CA TYR A 97 11.82 -1.29 0.29
C TYR A 97 13.03 -2.23 0.36
N ALA A 98 14.25 -1.70 0.23
CA ALA A 98 15.48 -2.47 0.31
C ALA A 98 15.69 -3.09 1.70
N LYS A 99 15.34 -2.35 2.76
CA LYS A 99 15.38 -2.85 4.14
C LYS A 99 14.21 -3.77 4.51
N ARG A 100 13.18 -3.84 3.66
CA ARG A 100 11.92 -4.55 3.97
C ARG A 100 11.38 -4.15 5.33
N PHE A 101 11.41 -2.86 5.63
CA PHE A 101 11.06 -2.38 6.96
C PHE A 101 9.59 -2.66 7.27
N VAL A 102 9.31 -3.21 8.45
CA VAL A 102 7.95 -3.48 8.92
C VAL A 102 7.84 -2.95 10.35
N GLY A 103 6.77 -2.19 10.62
CA GLY A 103 6.45 -1.71 11.94
C GLY A 103 6.10 -2.84 12.93
N PRO A 104 6.01 -2.56 14.24
CA PRO A 104 5.63 -3.55 15.23
C PRO A 104 4.25 -4.15 14.93
N ILE A 105 4.14 -5.48 14.91
CA ILE A 105 2.86 -6.16 14.66
C ILE A 105 2.00 -6.10 15.92
N THR A 106 1.06 -5.16 15.94
CA THR A 106 0.08 -4.98 17.03
C THR A 106 -1.18 -5.83 16.79
N PRO A 107 -2.01 -6.06 17.83
CA PRO A 107 -3.31 -6.72 17.66
C PRO A 107 -4.20 -6.04 16.61
N THR A 108 -4.14 -4.71 16.52
CA THR A 108 -4.85 -3.93 15.50
C THR A 108 -4.39 -4.29 14.09
N ILE A 109 -3.08 -4.44 13.85
CA ILE A 109 -2.54 -4.84 12.55
C ILE A 109 -2.99 -6.25 12.18
N LEU A 110 -2.99 -7.18 13.14
CA LEU A 110 -3.51 -8.54 12.92
C LEU A 110 -5.00 -8.55 12.59
N SER A 111 -5.78 -7.64 13.18
CA SER A 111 -7.19 -7.45 12.86
C SER A 111 -7.37 -6.89 11.44
N LEU A 112 -6.58 -5.87 11.06
CA LEU A 112 -6.60 -5.28 9.73
C LEU A 112 -6.31 -6.31 8.62
N ARG A 113 -5.39 -7.26 8.85
CA ARG A 113 -5.11 -8.36 7.91
C ARG A 113 -6.30 -9.30 7.68
N LYS A 114 -7.29 -9.30 8.56
CA LYS A 114 -8.53 -10.06 8.38
C LYS A 114 -9.66 -9.23 7.78
N GLU A 115 -9.64 -7.92 8.05
CA GLU A 115 -10.70 -6.98 7.65
C GLU A 115 -10.56 -6.50 6.20
N LEU A 116 -9.33 -6.36 5.69
CA LEU A 116 -9.07 -5.64 4.44
C LEU A 116 -8.97 -6.52 3.19
N PHE A 117 -8.94 -7.84 3.34
CA PHE A 117 -8.71 -8.79 2.26
C PHE A 117 -9.90 -9.73 2.11
N THR A 118 -10.25 -10.05 0.86
CA THR A 118 -11.34 -10.99 0.53
C THR A 118 -10.93 -12.45 0.75
N VAL A 119 -9.64 -12.71 0.79
CA VAL A 119 -9.01 -14.03 0.97
C VAL A 119 -8.18 -14.00 2.26
N PRO A 120 -8.08 -15.11 3.02
CA PRO A 120 -7.21 -15.18 4.19
C PRO A 120 -5.78 -14.73 3.86
N TYR A 121 -5.16 -13.95 4.77
CA TYR A 121 -3.83 -13.35 4.56
C TYR A 121 -2.76 -14.31 4.02
N HIS A 122 -2.78 -15.56 4.48
CA HIS A 122 -1.79 -16.58 4.12
C HIS A 122 -1.99 -17.18 2.72
N ASP A 123 -3.19 -17.07 2.16
CA ASP A 123 -3.55 -17.63 0.86
C ASP A 123 -3.48 -16.58 -0.26
N ILE A 124 -3.08 -15.34 0.06
CA ILE A 124 -2.96 -14.25 -0.91
C ILE A 124 -1.74 -14.50 -1.81
N ASP A 125 -1.98 -14.59 -3.12
CA ASP A 125 -0.90 -14.53 -4.10
C ASP A 125 -0.39 -13.08 -4.25
N TRP A 126 0.64 -12.77 -3.46
CA TRP A 126 1.29 -11.46 -3.48
C TRP A 126 1.95 -11.13 -4.83
N ASN A 127 2.43 -12.13 -5.59
CA ASN A 127 3.03 -11.88 -6.90
C ASN A 127 1.97 -11.39 -7.90
N GLN A 128 0.78 -11.98 -7.86
CA GLN A 128 -0.35 -11.49 -8.66
C GLN A 128 -0.78 -10.11 -8.18
N ALA A 129 -0.92 -9.93 -6.85
CA ALA A 129 -1.35 -8.67 -6.25
C ALA A 129 -0.47 -7.48 -6.65
N ARG A 130 0.82 -7.71 -6.98
CA ARG A 130 1.75 -6.69 -7.47
C ARG A 130 1.20 -5.82 -8.59
N ASN A 131 0.54 -6.44 -9.57
CA ASN A 131 0.04 -5.78 -10.78
C ASN A 131 -1.44 -5.41 -10.69
N LEU A 132 -2.14 -5.81 -9.62
CA LEU A 132 -3.54 -5.45 -9.42
C LEU A 132 -3.65 -3.97 -9.02
N CYS A 133 -4.54 -3.26 -9.67
CA CYS A 133 -4.96 -1.92 -9.30
C CYS A 133 -6.43 -1.80 -9.66
N ALA A 134 -7.23 -1.22 -8.77
CA ALA A 134 -8.63 -0.94 -9.06
C ALA A 134 -8.69 -0.04 -10.31
N LYS A 135 -9.48 -0.46 -11.30
CA LYS A 135 -9.77 0.39 -12.45
C LYS A 135 -10.61 1.56 -11.96
N VAL A 136 -10.35 2.75 -12.48
CA VAL A 136 -11.26 3.89 -12.27
C VAL A 136 -12.58 3.49 -12.93
N SER A 137 -13.67 3.48 -12.16
CA SER A 137 -15.01 3.38 -12.74
C SER A 137 -15.21 4.62 -13.61
N GLU A 138 -15.17 4.45 -14.93
CA GLU A 138 -15.67 5.44 -15.88
C GLU A 138 -17.20 5.51 -15.72
N THR A 139 -17.67 6.16 -14.67
CA THR A 139 -19.05 6.59 -14.54
C THR A 139 -19.05 8.10 -14.66
N ALA A 140 -19.26 8.55 -15.90
CA ALA A 140 -19.76 9.89 -16.23
C ALA A 140 -21.24 9.99 -15.87
#